data_AF-A0A938IWJ7-F1
#
_entry.id   AF-A0A938IWJ7-F1
#
_cell.length_a   1.000
_cell.length_b   1.000
_cell.length_c   1.000
_cell.angle_alpha   90.00
_cell.angle_beta   90.00
_cell.angle_gamma   90.00
#
_symmetry.space_group_name_H-M   'P 1'
#
loop_
_entity.id
_entity.type
_entity.pdbx_description
1 polymer ?
#
loop_
_entity_poly.entity_id
_entity_poly.type
_entity_poly.pdbx_seq_one_letter_code
_entity_poly.pdbx_strand_id
1 'polypeptide(L)'
;MPSPTNAGELRFSPSDWPDLHTRLRVNDGEHLIVGTGRNQYQLWLPDPTREGEPLATVIPQDKMTPHRAEAAMRFWHFTRGHAKPATALRHVRLVNTLRALDGHLSGASYRVIAECLFGSARVDAEPWKSSSV
;
A
#
# COMPACT_ATOMS: atom_id res chain seq x y z
N MET A 1 -22.03 28.93 18.54
CA MET A 1 -20.76 28.36 19.04
C MET A 1 -20.64 26.95 18.50
N PRO A 2 -19.58 26.57 17.76
CA PRO A 2 -19.40 25.18 17.34
C PRO A 2 -18.93 24.34 18.53
N SER A 3 -19.53 23.16 18.71
CA SER A 3 -19.20 22.21 19.78
C SER A 3 -17.74 21.73 19.68
N PRO A 4 -17.01 21.57 20.80
CA PRO A 4 -15.60 21.16 20.83
C PRO A 4 -15.34 19.69 20.44
N THR A 5 -16.36 18.93 20.06
CA THR A 5 -16.29 17.47 19.82
C THR A 5 -15.61 17.08 18.50
N ASN A 6 -15.45 18.01 17.55
CA ASN A 6 -14.96 17.68 16.20
C ASN A 6 -13.42 17.59 16.10
N ALA A 7 -12.68 17.88 17.18
CA ALA A 7 -11.23 17.90 17.18
C ALA A 7 -10.66 16.46 17.20
N GLY A 8 -10.72 15.79 16.06
CA GLY A 8 -10.04 14.51 15.86
C GLY A 8 -10.76 13.50 14.98
N GLU A 9 -12.03 13.74 14.67
CA GLU A 9 -12.80 12.87 13.78
C GLU A 9 -12.27 12.95 12.35
N LEU A 10 -12.11 11.77 11.75
CA LEU A 10 -11.89 11.67 10.32
C LEU A 10 -13.20 12.03 9.62
N ARG A 11 -13.18 13.08 8.80
CA ARG A 11 -14.34 13.51 8.02
C ARG A 11 -14.17 13.16 6.57
N PHE A 12 -15.28 12.85 5.91
CA PHE A 12 -15.32 12.64 4.48
C PHE A 12 -15.06 13.97 3.79
N SER A 13 -13.82 14.13 3.30
CA SER A 13 -13.44 15.29 2.52
C SER A 13 -12.48 14.88 1.40
N PRO A 14 -13.00 14.18 0.38
CA PRO A 14 -12.18 13.68 -0.73
C PRO A 14 -11.52 14.80 -1.53
N SER A 15 -12.07 16.02 -1.48
CA SER A 15 -11.51 17.22 -2.11
C SER A 15 -10.22 17.68 -1.43
N ASP A 16 -10.13 17.50 -0.11
CA ASP A 16 -8.99 17.93 0.71
C ASP A 16 -7.96 16.80 0.91
N TRP A 17 -8.29 15.58 0.49
CA TRP A 17 -7.37 14.46 0.57
C TRP A 17 -6.33 14.51 -0.55
N PRO A 18 -5.05 14.24 -0.27
CA PRO A 18 -4.02 14.23 -1.30
C PRO A 18 -4.34 13.23 -2.42
N ASP A 19 -4.45 13.74 -3.65
CA ASP A 19 -4.44 12.97 -4.90
C ASP A 19 -5.51 11.85 -4.98
N LEU A 20 -6.77 12.27 -5.16
CA LEU A 20 -7.89 11.37 -5.49
C LEU A 20 -7.74 10.87 -6.94
N HIS A 21 -7.38 9.59 -7.09
CA HIS A 21 -7.16 8.98 -8.40
C HIS A 21 -8.45 8.45 -9.04
N THR A 22 -9.38 7.92 -8.25
CA THR A 22 -10.58 7.28 -8.78
C THR A 22 -11.73 7.41 -7.80
N ARG A 23 -12.92 7.68 -8.34
CA ARG A 23 -14.20 7.64 -7.63
C ARG A 23 -15.19 6.92 -8.53
N LEU A 24 -15.67 5.77 -8.08
CA LEU A 24 -16.57 4.91 -8.85
C LEU A 24 -17.81 4.61 -8.01
N ARG A 25 -18.99 4.91 -8.56
CA ARG A 25 -20.26 4.57 -7.94
C ARG A 25 -20.86 3.34 -8.62
N VAL A 26 -21.12 2.32 -7.83
CA VAL A 26 -21.70 1.04 -8.26
C VAL A 26 -22.86 0.65 -7.34
N ASN A 27 -23.45 -0.52 -7.55
CA ASN A 27 -24.66 -0.94 -6.83
C ASN A 27 -24.42 -1.18 -5.33
N ASP A 28 -23.20 -1.55 -4.92
CA ASP A 28 -22.83 -1.83 -3.54
C ASP A 28 -22.28 -0.60 -2.79
N GLY A 29 -22.28 0.56 -3.43
CA GLY A 29 -21.84 1.81 -2.84
C GLY A 29 -20.83 2.56 -3.71
N GLU A 30 -20.05 3.41 -3.06
CA GLU A 30 -19.03 4.22 -3.69
C GLU A 30 -17.62 3.75 -3.30
N HIS A 31 -16.79 3.54 -4.31
CA HIS A 31 -15.40 3.13 -4.17
C HIS A 31 -14.50 4.30 -4.51
N LEU A 32 -13.57 4.62 -3.61
CA LEU A 32 -12.57 5.66 -3.81
C LEU A 32 -11.17 5.08 -3.74
N ILE A 33 -10.29 5.61 -4.58
CA ILE A 33 -8.85 5.39 -4.52
C ILE A 33 -8.19 6.73 -4.30
N VAL A 34 -7.50 6.87 -3.17
CA VAL A 34 -6.85 8.11 -2.73
C VAL A 34 -5.43 7.81 -2.30
N GLY A 35 -4.49 8.73 -2.50
CA GLY A 35 -3.12 8.48 -2.09
C GLY A 35 -2.09 9.11 -2.98
N THR A 36 -0.87 9.26 -2.47
CA THR A 36 0.26 9.81 -3.22
C THR A 36 1.40 8.81 -3.33
N GLY A 37 1.95 8.67 -4.54
CA GLY A 37 3.10 7.81 -4.82
C GLY A 37 2.83 6.33 -4.49
N ARG A 38 3.49 5.80 -3.46
CA ARG A 38 3.34 4.38 -3.05
C ARG A 38 2.27 4.15 -1.97
N ASN A 39 1.67 5.21 -1.46
CA ASN A 39 0.68 5.12 -0.39
C ASN A 39 -0.71 5.33 -1.00
N GLN A 40 -1.28 4.25 -1.52
CA GLN A 40 -2.63 4.23 -2.08
C GLN A 40 -3.60 3.53 -1.11
N TYR A 41 -4.77 4.11 -0.93
CA TYR A 41 -5.81 3.64 -0.04
C TYR A 41 -7.11 3.46 -0.83
N GLN A 42 -7.75 2.30 -0.65
CA GLN A 42 -9.06 2.02 -1.22
C GLN A 42 -10.12 2.15 -0.11
N LEU A 43 -11.12 2.98 -0.36
CA LEU A 43 -12.27 3.16 0.50
C LEU A 43 -13.50 2.58 -0.19
N TRP A 44 -14.35 1.93 0.59
CA TRP A 44 -15.69 1.53 0.20
C TRP A 44 -16.68 2.19 1.15
N LEU A 45 -17.57 3.00 0.59
CA LEU A 45 -18.64 3.71 1.29
C LEU A 45 -19.96 3.07 0.87
N PRO A 46 -20.56 2.20 1.70
CA PRO A 46 -21.80 1.50 1.35
C PRO A 46 -22.96 2.47 1.21
N ASP A 47 -22.98 3.53 2.02
CA ASP A 47 -24.00 4.57 2.01
C ASP A 47 -23.46 5.86 1.37
N PRO A 48 -24.32 6.64 0.67
CA PRO A 48 -23.94 7.94 0.17
C PRO A 48 -23.48 8.86 1.33
N THR A 49 -22.21 9.26 1.31
CA THR A 49 -21.62 10.13 2.33
C THR A 49 -21.49 11.56 1.78
N ARG A 50 -21.86 12.56 2.58
CA ARG A 50 -21.73 13.99 2.20
C ARG A 50 -20.43 14.60 2.70
N GLU A 51 -20.00 15.65 2.03
CA GLU A 51 -18.83 16.44 2.43
C GLU A 51 -18.94 16.86 3.90
N GLY A 52 -17.88 16.61 4.67
CA GLY A 52 -17.78 16.93 6.08
C GLY A 52 -18.44 15.94 7.04
N GLU A 53 -19.15 14.91 6.55
CA GLU A 53 -19.72 13.87 7.43
C GLU A 53 -18.61 13.04 8.11
N PRO A 54 -18.79 12.66 9.39
CA PRO A 54 -17.82 11.83 10.09
C PRO A 54 -17.76 10.42 9.48
N LEU A 55 -16.55 9.89 9.35
CA LEU A 55 -16.31 8.53 8.86
C LEU A 55 -16.05 7.58 10.02
N ALA A 56 -16.68 6.41 9.95
CA ALA A 56 -16.38 5.26 10.78
C ALA A 56 -15.84 4.12 9.91
N THR A 57 -14.90 3.35 10.46
CA THR A 57 -14.41 2.13 9.80
C THR A 57 -15.10 0.91 10.38
N VAL A 58 -15.74 0.11 9.53
CA VAL A 58 -16.25 -1.21 9.91
C VAL A 58 -15.14 -2.24 9.69
N ILE A 59 -14.74 -2.93 10.77
CA ILE A 59 -13.70 -3.97 10.72
C ILE A 59 -14.33 -5.32 11.09
N PRO A 60 -14.59 -6.19 10.09
CA PRO A 60 -15.01 -7.56 10.34
C PRO A 60 -14.01 -8.31 11.22
N GLN A 61 -14.51 -9.15 12.13
CA GLN A 61 -13.71 -10.01 13.00
C GLN A 61 -13.41 -11.34 12.29
N ASP A 62 -12.45 -11.30 11.37
CA ASP A 62 -11.99 -12.44 10.59
C ASP A 62 -10.45 -12.56 10.57
N LYS A 63 -9.91 -13.50 9.78
CA LYS A 63 -8.45 -13.68 9.60
C LYS A 63 -7.72 -12.43 9.09
N MET A 64 -8.43 -11.47 8.51
CA MET A 64 -7.89 -10.22 7.99
C MET A 64 -8.04 -9.04 8.97
N THR A 65 -8.68 -9.22 10.13
CA THR A 65 -8.88 -8.17 11.15
C THR A 65 -7.63 -7.34 11.41
N PRO A 66 -6.43 -7.95 11.67
CA PRO A 66 -5.24 -7.16 11.99
C PRO A 66 -4.79 -6.29 10.82
N HIS A 67 -4.91 -6.81 9.59
CA HIS A 67 -4.55 -6.09 8.37
C HIS A 67 -5.52 -4.94 8.09
N ARG A 68 -6.82 -5.16 8.29
CA ARG A 68 -7.84 -4.11 8.14
C ARG A 68 -7.67 -2.99 9.17
N ALA A 69 -7.37 -3.34 10.42
CA ALA A 69 -7.07 -2.36 11.47
C ALA A 69 -5.80 -1.55 11.15
N GLU A 70 -4.73 -2.22 10.70
CA GLU A 70 -3.50 -1.53 10.27
C GLU A 70 -3.75 -0.60 9.08
N ALA A 71 -4.53 -1.04 8.08
CA ALA A 71 -4.89 -0.23 6.93
C ALA A 71 -5.69 1.03 7.32
N ALA A 72 -6.67 0.88 8.22
CA ALA A 72 -7.45 2.00 8.75
C ALA A 72 -6.57 3.01 9.48
N MET A 73 -5.62 2.54 10.29
CA MET A 73 -4.68 3.42 10.99
C MET A 73 -3.72 4.14 10.05
N ARG A 74 -3.18 3.43 9.04
CA ARG A 74 -2.35 4.06 8.01
C ARG A 74 -3.13 5.12 7.24
N PHE A 75 -4.41 4.87 6.95
CA PHE A 75 -5.26 5.85 6.28
C PHE A 75 -5.50 7.08 7.16
N TRP A 76 -5.85 6.90 8.44
CA TRP A 76 -6.01 8.00 9.39
C TRP A 76 -4.74 8.86 9.54
N HIS A 77 -3.56 8.24 9.55
CA HIS A 77 -2.30 8.97 9.52
C HIS A 77 -2.10 9.72 8.20
N PHE A 78 -2.44 9.10 7.07
CA PHE A 78 -2.35 9.72 5.74
C PHE A 78 -3.20 10.99 5.63
N THR A 79 -4.46 10.96 6.07
CA THR A 79 -5.33 12.14 6.04
C THR A 79 -4.86 13.28 6.95
N ARG A 80 -3.89 13.01 7.84
CA ARG A 80 -3.24 13.99 8.72
C ARG A 80 -1.84 14.40 8.25
N GLY A 81 -1.43 14.01 7.05
CA GLY A 81 -0.09 14.30 6.52
C GLY A 81 1.04 13.51 7.19
N HIS A 82 0.71 12.42 7.92
CA HIS A 82 1.66 11.57 8.63
C HIS A 82 1.81 10.18 7.98
N ALA A 83 1.54 10.07 6.68
CA ALA A 83 1.67 8.82 5.95
C ALA A 83 3.12 8.32 6.01
N LYS A 84 3.34 7.14 6.59
CA LYS A 84 4.64 6.47 6.49
C LYS A 84 4.76 5.86 5.10
N PRO A 85 5.88 6.06 4.39
CA PRO A 85 6.10 5.38 3.13
C PRO A 85 6.14 3.87 3.36
N ALA A 86 5.56 3.10 2.43
CA ALA A 86 5.78 1.66 2.38
C ALA A 86 7.28 1.36 2.47
N THR A 87 7.68 0.41 3.33
CA THR A 87 9.09 0.13 3.59
C THR A 87 9.81 -0.25 2.30
N ALA A 88 10.73 0.60 1.83
CA ALA A 88 11.38 0.46 0.53
C ALA A 88 12.00 -0.93 0.31
N LEU A 89 12.53 -1.53 1.38
CA LEU A 89 13.14 -2.87 1.37
C LEU A 89 12.15 -3.98 0.98
N ARG A 90 10.87 -3.89 1.38
CA ARG A 90 9.85 -4.89 1.02
C ARG A 90 9.54 -4.86 -0.47
N HIS A 91 9.47 -3.65 -1.04
CA HIS A 91 9.19 -3.46 -2.46
C HIS A 91 10.34 -3.94 -3.34
N VAL A 92 11.59 -3.57 -3.01
CA VAL A 92 12.77 -4.02 -3.75
C VAL A 92 12.88 -5.54 -3.74
N ARG A 93 12.66 -6.17 -2.59
CA ARG A 93 12.65 -7.64 -2.48
C ARG A 93 11.58 -8.27 -3.37
N LEU A 94 10.34 -7.79 -3.29
CA LEU A 94 9.23 -8.31 -4.10
C LEU A 94 9.53 -8.19 -5.60
N VAL A 95 9.97 -7.01 -6.05
CA VAL A 95 10.32 -6.77 -7.46
C VAL A 95 11.45 -7.70 -7.91
N ASN A 96 12.48 -7.88 -7.09
CA ASN A 96 13.58 -8.79 -7.43
C ASN A 96 13.13 -10.26 -7.44
N THR A 97 12.22 -10.68 -6.57
CA THR A 97 11.64 -12.03 -6.60
C THR A 97 10.84 -12.26 -7.89
N LEU A 98 10.03 -11.28 -8.30
CA LEU A 98 9.29 -11.37 -9.56
C LEU A 98 10.22 -11.43 -10.77
N ARG A 99 11.24 -10.55 -10.82
CA ARG A 99 12.27 -10.59 -11.88
C ARG A 99 13.04 -11.92 -11.91
N ALA A 100 13.32 -12.51 -10.74
CA ALA A 100 13.95 -13.82 -10.67
C ALA A 100 13.05 -14.92 -11.23
N LEU A 101 11.76 -14.87 -10.90
CA LEU A 101 10.75 -15.79 -11.42
C LEU A 101 10.63 -15.66 -12.95
N ASP A 102 10.52 -14.44 -13.47
CA ASP A 102 10.44 -14.17 -14.91
C ASP A 102 11.65 -14.72 -15.66
N GLY A 103 12.86 -14.49 -15.10
CA GLY A 103 14.10 -15.06 -15.64
C GLY A 103 14.10 -16.59 -15.63
N HIS A 104 13.67 -17.19 -14.51
CA HIS A 104 13.59 -18.65 -14.38
C HIS A 104 12.60 -19.27 -15.39
N LEU A 105 11.40 -18.68 -15.52
CA LEU A 105 10.39 -19.10 -16.49
C LEU A 105 10.85 -18.92 -17.94
N SER A 106 11.75 -17.97 -18.19
CA SER A 106 12.39 -17.75 -19.49
C SER A 106 13.59 -18.68 -19.75
N GLY A 107 13.89 -19.60 -18.83
CA GLY A 107 15.00 -20.55 -18.95
C GLY A 107 16.39 -19.98 -18.64
N ALA A 108 16.48 -18.78 -18.05
CA ALA A 108 17.76 -18.21 -17.65
C ALA A 108 18.40 -19.03 -16.53
N SER A 109 19.73 -19.16 -16.57
CA SER A 109 20.47 -19.81 -15.49
C SER A 109 20.42 -18.96 -14.22
N TYR A 110 20.58 -19.59 -13.06
CA TYR A 110 20.63 -18.89 -11.78
C TYR A 110 21.69 -17.78 -11.75
N ARG A 111 22.83 -18.01 -12.42
CA ARG A 111 23.91 -17.04 -12.54
C ARG A 111 23.49 -15.81 -13.33
N VAL A 112 22.87 -16.00 -14.50
CA VAL A 112 22.36 -14.87 -15.32
C VAL A 112 21.33 -14.06 -14.54
N ILE A 113 20.41 -14.73 -13.83
CA ILE A 113 19.43 -14.06 -12.97
C ILE A 113 20.11 -13.24 -11.88
N ALA A 114 21.10 -13.82 -11.18
CA ALA A 114 21.84 -13.12 -10.12
C ALA A 114 22.61 -11.91 -10.65
N GLU A 115 23.27 -12.04 -11.81
CA GLU A 115 24.02 -10.95 -12.44
C GLU A 115 23.08 -9.79 -12.83
N CYS A 116 21.88 -10.08 -13.33
CA CYS A 116 20.86 -9.06 -13.63
C CYS A 116 20.29 -8.38 -12.37
N LEU A 117 20.14 -9.11 -11.25
CA LEU A 117 19.56 -8.57 -10.02
C LEU A 117 20.57 -7.80 -9.16
N PHE A 118 21.83 -8.23 -9.16
CA PHE A 118 22.85 -7.77 -8.19
C PHE A 118 24.11 -7.20 -8.84
N GLY A 119 24.27 -7.34 -10.16
CA GLY A 119 25.45 -6.93 -10.93
C GLY A 119 26.52 -8.02 -10.99
N SER A 120 27.16 -8.18 -12.15
CA SER A 120 28.19 -9.20 -12.39
C SER A 120 29.37 -9.09 -11.42
N ALA A 121 29.89 -7.88 -11.19
CA ALA A 121 31.00 -7.65 -10.27
C ALA A 121 30.70 -8.17 -8.84
N ARG A 122 29.45 -8.07 -8.39
CA ARG A 122 29.04 -8.57 -7.07
C ARG A 122 28.87 -10.09 -7.05
N VAL A 123 28.35 -10.67 -8.13
CA VAL A 123 28.20 -12.12 -8.27
C VAL A 123 29.56 -12.81 -8.41
N ASP A 124 30.52 -12.16 -9.06
CA ASP A 124 31.89 -12.66 -9.24
C ASP A 124 32.72 -12.57 -7.96
N ALA A 125 32.47 -11.56 -7.14
CA ALA A 125 33.14 -11.38 -5.85
C ALA A 125 32.71 -12.42 -4.80
N GLU A 126 31.59 -13.12 -5.00
CA GLU A 126 31.02 -14.08 -4.05
C GLU A 126 31.31 -15.53 -4.52
N PRO A 127 32.18 -16.30 -3.85
CA PRO A 127 32.48 -17.66 -4.26
C PRO A 127 31.23 -18.55 -4.14
N TRP A 128 30.75 -19.07 -5.27
CA TRP A 128 29.49 -19.82 -5.39
C TRP A 128 29.34 -21.05 -4.49
N LYS A 129 30.43 -21.55 -3.90
CA LYS A 129 30.41 -22.68 -2.94
C LYS A 129 30.08 -22.28 -1.50
N SER A 130 30.16 -21.00 -1.17
CA SER A 130 29.93 -20.47 0.19
C SER A 130 28.79 -19.46 0.27
N SER A 131 28.07 -19.20 -0.82
CA SER A 131 26.96 -18.24 -0.87
C SER A 131 25.67 -18.79 -0.24
N SER A 132 25.70 -19.18 1.03
CA SER A 132 24.51 -19.49 1.86
C SER A 132 24.79 -19.43 3.36
N VAL A 133 25.88 -18.80 3.80
CA VAL A 133 26.15 -18.56 5.23
C VAL A 133 25.75 -17.15 5.63
#